data_AF-A0A5C9C528-F1
#
_entry.id   AF-A0A5C9C528-F1
#
_cell.length_a   1.000
_cell.length_b   1.000
_cell.length_c   1.000
_cell.angle_alpha   90.00
_cell.angle_beta   90.00
_cell.angle_gamma   90.00
#
_symmetry.space_group_name_H-M   'P 1'
#
loop_
_entity.id
_entity.type
_entity.pdbx_description
1 polymer ?
#
loop_
_entity_poly.entity_id
_entity_poly.type
_entity_poly.pdbx_seq_one_letter_code
_entity_poly.pdbx_strand_id
1 'polypeptide(L)'
;MKRDEVPAEGFRGRHSKTQTPIGVWLMPDNRRDGSIEDFLQELIIDGDTTAPFAETSARLAKDSHGAKFEEKDFKKAVIETWLAWQEEPGMTFGTAFQKDCLQKNKPLAEHFVAWVRNLIAEAQSTAPTEPKS
;
A
#
# COMPACT_ATOMS: atom_id res chain seq x y z
N MET A 1 24.98 -15.04 -5.64
CA MET A 1 23.69 -14.63 -6.24
C MET A 1 23.45 -13.19 -5.81
N LYS A 2 23.75 -12.21 -6.67
CA LYS A 2 23.47 -10.80 -6.36
C LYS A 2 21.95 -10.65 -6.33
N ARG A 3 21.39 -10.02 -5.31
CA ARG A 3 19.96 -9.67 -5.31
C ARG A 3 19.77 -8.78 -6.54
N ASP A 4 18.96 -9.22 -7.49
CA ASP A 4 18.44 -8.33 -8.51
C ASP A 4 17.61 -7.28 -7.76
N GLU A 5 18.18 -6.09 -7.57
CA GLU A 5 17.50 -4.98 -6.90
C GLU A 5 16.28 -4.62 -7.73
N VAL A 6 15.10 -4.59 -7.10
CA VAL A 6 13.90 -4.11 -7.76
C VAL A 6 14.10 -2.61 -8.05
N PRO A 7 13.89 -2.14 -9.29
CA PRO A 7 14.06 -0.74 -9.61
C PRO A 7 13.17 0.14 -8.71
N ALA A 8 13.65 1.33 -8.37
CA ALA A 8 12.89 2.26 -7.52
C ALA A 8 11.52 2.62 -8.11
N GLU A 9 11.43 2.64 -9.43
CA GLU A 9 10.22 2.86 -10.22
C GLU A 9 9.29 1.63 -10.30
N GLY A 10 9.65 0.51 -9.66
CA GLY A 10 8.93 -0.75 -9.72
C GLY A 10 9.28 -1.57 -10.97
N PHE A 11 9.34 -2.88 -10.82
CA PHE A 11 9.62 -3.78 -11.94
C PHE A 11 8.40 -3.89 -12.86
N ARG A 12 8.64 -3.82 -14.17
CA ARG A 12 7.67 -4.14 -15.23
C ARG A 12 8.37 -4.97 -16.29
N GLY A 13 7.75 -6.06 -16.69
CA GLY A 13 8.25 -6.97 -17.72
C GLY A 13 7.11 -7.68 -18.43
N ARG A 14 7.43 -8.63 -19.30
CA ARG A 14 6.44 -9.45 -20.00
C ARG A 14 6.71 -10.92 -19.79
N HIS A 15 5.63 -11.68 -19.66
CA HIS A 15 5.70 -13.13 -19.72
C HIS A 15 6.18 -13.55 -21.12
N SER A 16 7.26 -14.31 -21.18
CA SER A 16 7.97 -14.59 -22.43
C SER A 16 7.11 -15.24 -23.52
N LYS A 17 6.14 -16.08 -23.13
CA LYS A 17 5.29 -16.80 -24.09
C LYS A 17 3.99 -16.08 -24.44
N THR A 18 3.31 -15.54 -23.44
CA THR A 18 1.97 -14.95 -23.63
C THR A 18 2.03 -13.45 -23.90
N GLN A 19 3.21 -12.84 -23.75
CA GLN A 19 3.43 -11.39 -23.82
C GLN A 19 2.60 -10.58 -22.80
N THR A 20 1.98 -11.26 -21.84
CA THR A 20 1.21 -10.67 -20.75
C THR A 20 2.14 -9.79 -19.90
N PRO A 21 1.81 -8.51 -19.66
CA PRO A 21 2.57 -7.68 -18.74
C PRO A 21 2.57 -8.25 -17.33
N ILE A 22 3.72 -8.21 -16.68
CA ILE A 22 3.92 -8.57 -15.29
C ILE A 22 4.55 -7.36 -14.60
N GLY A 23 3.98 -6.94 -13.48
CA GLY A 23 4.56 -5.91 -12.62
C GLY A 23 4.83 -6.46 -11.23
N VAL A 24 5.94 -6.03 -10.62
CA VAL A 24 6.24 -6.28 -9.21
C VAL A 24 6.53 -4.94 -8.54
N TRP A 25 5.80 -4.66 -7.46
CA TRP A 25 6.03 -3.55 -6.55
C TRP A 25 6.32 -4.11 -5.15
N LEU A 26 7.44 -3.71 -4.56
CA LEU A 26 7.80 -4.03 -3.20
C LEU A 26 7.38 -2.87 -2.28
N MET A 27 6.63 -3.21 -1.24
CA MET A 27 6.17 -2.21 -0.28
C MET A 27 7.34 -1.67 0.57
N PRO A 28 7.22 -0.40 1.02
CA PRO A 28 6.19 0.55 0.64
C PRO A 28 6.49 1.24 -0.71
N ASP A 29 7.77 1.31 -1.11
CA ASP A 29 8.27 2.23 -2.12
C ASP A 29 9.37 1.66 -3.06
N ASN A 30 9.56 0.34 -3.09
CA ASN A 30 10.67 -0.40 -3.75
C ASN A 30 12.09 -0.09 -3.24
N ARG A 31 12.27 0.75 -2.21
CA ARG A 31 13.60 1.20 -1.76
C ARG A 31 13.95 0.68 -0.38
N ARG A 32 12.98 0.62 0.52
CA ARG A 32 13.17 0.14 1.88
C ARG A 32 12.34 -1.10 2.16
N ASP A 33 12.82 -1.91 3.09
CA ASP A 33 12.00 -2.96 3.68
C ASP A 33 10.85 -2.32 4.45
N GLY A 34 9.63 -2.80 4.20
CA GLY A 34 8.45 -2.38 4.93
C GLY A 34 7.21 -3.15 4.51
N SER A 35 6.07 -2.77 5.08
CA SER A 35 4.80 -3.43 4.84
C SER A 35 3.79 -2.50 4.17
N ILE A 36 2.61 -3.04 3.85
CA ILE A 36 1.50 -2.20 3.37
C ILE A 36 1.05 -1.21 4.44
N GLU A 37 1.19 -1.55 5.72
CA GLU A 37 0.93 -0.65 6.83
C GLU A 37 1.89 0.54 6.83
N ASP A 38 3.17 0.33 6.51
CA ASP A 38 4.11 1.46 6.31
C ASP A 38 3.63 2.38 5.19
N PHE A 39 3.20 1.80 4.06
CA PHE A 39 2.64 2.58 2.96
C PHE A 39 1.40 3.38 3.40
N LEU A 40 0.48 2.78 4.16
CA LEU A 40 -0.74 3.44 4.62
C LEU A 40 -0.45 4.56 5.63
N GLN A 41 0.46 4.34 6.57
CA GLN A 41 0.85 5.36 7.57
C GLN A 41 1.39 6.62 6.89
N GLU A 42 2.21 6.46 5.85
CA GLU A 42 2.72 7.59 5.06
C GLU A 42 1.61 8.38 4.37
N LEU A 43 0.46 7.74 4.10
CA LEU A 43 -0.69 8.36 3.44
C LEU A 43 -1.70 8.98 4.40
N ILE A 44 -1.56 8.82 5.72
CA ILE A 44 -2.43 9.51 6.69
C ILE A 44 -2.30 11.02 6.50
N ILE A 45 -3.41 11.75 6.67
CA ILE A 45 -3.45 13.20 6.54
C ILE A 45 -2.47 13.86 7.52
N ASP A 46 -1.64 14.78 7.02
CA ASP A 46 -0.76 15.57 7.86
C ASP A 46 -1.56 16.35 8.92
N GLY A 47 -1.14 16.22 10.18
CA GLY A 47 -1.83 16.84 11.32
C GLY A 47 -2.92 15.96 11.96
N ASP A 48 -3.15 14.73 11.48
CA ASP A 48 -3.99 13.76 12.18
C ASP A 48 -3.38 13.44 13.57
N THR A 49 -4.09 13.81 14.63
CA THR A 49 -3.66 13.57 16.02
C THR A 49 -4.03 12.18 16.53
N THR A 50 -4.96 11.50 15.86
CA THR A 50 -5.44 10.17 16.25
C THR A 50 -4.48 9.06 15.82
N ALA A 51 -3.75 9.23 14.72
CA ALA A 51 -2.74 8.28 14.26
C ALA A 51 -1.59 8.06 15.27
N PRO A 52 -0.89 9.10 15.77
CA PRO A 52 0.13 8.91 16.81
C PRO A 52 -0.48 8.42 18.14
N PHE A 53 -1.74 8.78 18.42
CA PHE A 53 -2.45 8.25 19.58
C PHE A 53 -2.76 6.76 19.44
N ALA A 54 -3.04 6.27 18.24
CA ALA A 54 -3.29 4.85 17.96
C ALA A 54 -2.02 4.03 18.16
N GLU A 55 -0.87 4.57 17.74
CA GLU A 55 0.43 3.95 17.99
C GLU A 55 0.73 3.84 19.48
N THR A 56 0.54 4.94 20.21
CA THR A 56 0.72 4.96 21.68
C THR A 56 -0.23 3.99 22.37
N SER A 57 -1.48 3.94 21.93
CA SER A 57 -2.52 3.07 22.50
C SER A 57 -2.24 1.59 22.22
N ALA A 58 -1.80 1.26 21.01
CA ALA A 58 -1.42 -0.11 20.65
C ALA A 58 -0.21 -0.58 21.46
N ARG A 59 0.78 0.31 21.67
CA ARG A 59 1.96 0.02 22.50
C ARG A 59 1.57 -0.20 23.95
N LEU A 60 0.76 0.69 24.51
CA LEU A 60 0.24 0.56 25.88
C LEU A 60 -0.58 -0.72 26.04
N ALA A 61 -1.42 -1.06 25.07
CA ALA A 61 -2.20 -2.29 25.08
C ALA A 61 -1.31 -3.54 25.10
N LYS A 62 -0.21 -3.52 24.31
CA LYS A 62 0.77 -4.60 24.28
C LYS A 62 1.54 -4.75 25.58
N ASP A 63 2.05 -3.65 26.11
CA ASP A 63 2.99 -3.67 27.23
C ASP A 63 2.26 -3.80 28.59
N SER A 64 1.05 -3.24 28.71
CA SER A 64 0.37 -3.08 30.01
C SER A 64 -1.01 -3.74 30.10
N HIS A 65 -1.65 -4.09 28.99
CA HIS A 65 -3.02 -4.64 28.99
C HIS A 65 -3.17 -6.01 28.33
N GLY A 66 -2.05 -6.67 28.00
CA GLY A 66 -2.07 -8.06 27.53
C GLY A 66 -2.61 -8.23 26.11
N ALA A 67 -2.42 -7.24 25.22
CA ALA A 67 -2.76 -7.40 23.81
C ALA A 67 -2.03 -8.59 23.19
N LYS A 68 -2.80 -9.42 22.46
CA LYS A 68 -2.39 -10.75 22.02
C LYS A 68 -1.61 -10.79 20.71
N PHE A 69 -1.61 -9.69 19.95
CA PHE A 69 -0.88 -9.63 18.69
C PHE A 69 0.64 -9.77 18.92
N GLU A 70 1.37 -10.32 17.95
CA GLU A 70 2.83 -10.45 18.03
C GLU A 70 3.52 -9.13 17.65
N GLU A 71 4.78 -8.93 18.06
CA GLU A 71 5.50 -7.67 17.75
C GLU A 71 5.61 -7.41 16.23
N LYS A 72 5.75 -8.47 15.43
CA LYS A 72 5.75 -8.37 13.96
C LYS A 72 4.44 -7.82 13.39
N ASP A 73 3.33 -7.95 14.13
CA ASP A 73 2.00 -7.49 13.75
C ASP A 73 1.67 -6.12 14.39
N PHE A 74 2.64 -5.46 15.06
CA PHE A 74 2.43 -4.17 15.73
C PHE A 74 1.91 -3.09 14.77
N LYS A 75 2.56 -2.90 13.62
CA LYS A 75 2.12 -1.89 12.63
C LYS A 75 0.69 -2.13 12.13
N LYS A 76 0.30 -3.41 12.02
CA LYS A 76 -1.07 -3.80 11.69
C LYS A 76 -2.04 -3.42 12.80
N ALA A 77 -1.70 -3.70 14.06
CA ALA A 77 -2.51 -3.30 15.20
C ALA A 77 -2.69 -1.77 15.28
N VAL A 78 -1.63 -0.99 15.00
CA VAL A 78 -1.69 0.47 14.94
C VAL A 78 -2.69 0.96 13.90
N ILE A 79 -2.54 0.50 12.65
CA ILE A 79 -3.42 0.93 11.55
C ILE A 79 -4.87 0.50 11.78
N GLU A 80 -5.12 -0.74 12.21
CA GLU A 80 -6.48 -1.23 12.49
C GLU A 80 -7.14 -0.47 13.64
N THR A 81 -6.36 -0.08 14.66
CA THR A 81 -6.84 0.77 15.77
C THR A 81 -7.19 2.17 15.28
N TRP A 82 -6.33 2.79 14.47
CA TRP A 82 -6.61 4.09 13.86
C TRP A 82 -7.84 4.05 12.95
N LEU A 83 -8.01 2.99 12.16
CA LEU A 83 -9.19 2.78 11.30
C LEU A 83 -10.48 2.62 12.12
N ALA A 84 -10.42 2.00 13.29
CA ALA A 84 -11.56 1.90 14.19
C ALA A 84 -12.02 3.26 14.76
N TRP A 85 -11.19 4.30 14.67
CA TRP A 85 -11.51 5.65 15.14
C TRP A 85 -11.90 6.62 14.02
N GLN A 86 -11.92 6.17 12.76
CA GLN A 86 -12.41 6.98 11.66
C GLN A 86 -13.94 7.09 11.68
N GLU A 87 -14.49 7.97 10.85
CA GLU A 87 -15.93 8.24 10.76
C GLU A 87 -16.77 6.95 10.65
N GLU A 88 -16.29 5.97 9.88
CA GLU A 88 -16.82 4.61 9.87
C GLU A 88 -15.82 3.61 10.47
N PRO A 89 -16.07 3.10 11.68
CA PRO A 89 -15.23 2.08 12.27
C PRO A 89 -15.21 0.78 11.45
N GLY A 90 -14.05 0.11 11.41
CA GLY A 90 -13.91 -1.22 10.79
C GLY A 90 -13.85 -1.21 9.25
N MET A 91 -13.55 -0.05 8.65
CA MET A 91 -13.31 0.04 7.21
C MET A 91 -12.11 -0.81 6.78
N THR A 92 -12.23 -1.41 5.60
CA THR A 92 -11.06 -1.98 4.92
C THR A 92 -10.18 -0.86 4.36
N PHE A 93 -8.90 -1.13 4.10
CA PHE A 93 -8.00 -0.15 3.48
C PHE A 93 -8.56 0.42 2.17
N GLY A 94 -9.14 -0.45 1.33
CA GLY A 94 -9.75 -0.02 0.07
C GLY A 94 -10.90 0.98 0.27
N THR A 95 -11.67 0.83 1.35
CA THR A 95 -12.75 1.77 1.72
C THR A 95 -12.17 3.06 2.31
N ALA A 96 -11.14 2.98 3.14
CA ALA A 96 -10.48 4.16 3.72
C ALA A 96 -9.89 5.08 2.63
N PHE A 97 -9.34 4.51 1.56
CA PHE A 97 -8.94 5.27 0.37
C PHE A 97 -10.09 6.04 -0.29
N GLN A 98 -11.34 5.57 -0.20
CA GLN A 98 -12.47 6.25 -0.83
C GLN A 98 -13.00 7.43 0.02
N LYS A 99 -12.79 7.40 1.34
CA LYS A 99 -13.39 8.33 2.31
C LYS A 99 -12.50 9.51 2.74
N ASP A 100 -11.48 9.82 1.95
CA ASP A 100 -10.56 10.95 2.17
C ASP A 100 -9.78 10.93 3.51
N CYS A 101 -9.77 9.82 4.25
CA CYS A 101 -8.88 9.63 5.41
C CYS A 101 -7.39 9.56 5.03
N LEU A 102 -7.09 9.32 3.75
CA LEU A 102 -5.74 9.18 3.21
C LEU A 102 -5.48 10.25 2.13
N GLN A 103 -4.33 10.92 2.23
CA GLN A 103 -3.85 11.89 1.25
C GLN A 103 -3.34 11.19 -0.02
N LYS A 104 -4.21 11.11 -1.01
CA LYS A 104 -3.96 10.51 -2.33
C LYS A 104 -2.90 11.24 -3.16
N ASN A 105 -2.62 12.50 -2.82
CA ASN A 105 -1.67 13.38 -3.52
C ASN A 105 -0.27 13.40 -2.89
N LYS A 106 0.03 12.50 -1.94
CA LYS A 106 1.40 12.35 -1.46
C LYS A 106 2.28 11.74 -2.55
N PRO A 107 3.56 12.14 -2.67
CA PRO A 107 4.46 11.63 -3.70
C PRO A 107 4.54 10.10 -3.76
N LEU A 108 4.46 9.43 -2.60
CA LEU A 108 4.44 7.97 -2.52
C LEU A 108 3.21 7.35 -3.21
N ALA A 109 2.01 7.89 -2.96
CA ALA A 109 0.79 7.45 -3.63
C ALA A 109 0.84 7.75 -5.13
N GLU A 110 1.32 8.93 -5.52
CA GLU A 110 1.45 9.32 -6.92
C GLU A 110 2.40 8.39 -7.69
N HIS A 111 3.55 8.04 -7.11
CA HIS A 111 4.50 7.09 -7.70
C HIS A 111 3.87 5.71 -7.88
N PHE A 112 3.22 5.18 -6.85
CA PHE A 112 2.55 3.89 -6.92
C PHE A 112 1.45 3.88 -7.98
N VAL A 113 0.58 4.90 -8.00
CA VAL A 113 -0.51 5.03 -8.97
C VAL A 113 0.02 5.18 -10.40
N ALA A 114 1.08 5.96 -10.61
CA ALA A 114 1.71 6.10 -11.92
C ALA A 114 2.26 4.76 -12.42
N TRP A 115 2.91 3.99 -11.55
CA TRP A 115 3.40 2.66 -11.88
C TRP A 115 2.27 1.70 -12.28
N VAL A 116 1.19 1.61 -11.48
CA VAL A 116 0.03 0.76 -11.79
C VAL A 116 -0.62 1.16 -13.12
N ARG A 117 -0.82 2.47 -13.35
CA ARG A 117 -1.42 2.96 -14.59
C ARG A 117 -0.60 2.57 -15.81
N ASN A 118 0.73 2.68 -15.73
CA ASN A 118 1.61 2.28 -16.81
C ASN A 118 1.53 0.77 -17.09
N LEU A 119 1.52 -0.06 -16.05
CA LEU A 119 1.38 -1.52 -16.19
C LEU A 119 0.05 -1.90 -16.85
N ILE A 120 -1.06 -1.26 -16.47
CA ILE A 120 -2.39 -1.50 -17.05
C ILE A 120 -2.44 -1.02 -18.51
N ALA A 121 -1.89 0.15 -18.82
CA ALA A 121 -1.82 0.67 -20.18
C ALA A 121 -1.04 -0.28 -21.12
N GLU A 122 0.07 -0.85 -20.63
CA GLU A 122 0.85 -1.86 -21.35
C GLU A 122 0.07 -3.15 -21.62
N ALA A 123 -0.92 -3.48 -20.79
CA ALA A 123 -1.80 -4.64 -20.97
C ALA A 123 -2.91 -4.36 -21.98
N GLN A 124 -3.45 -3.15 -21.98
CA GLN A 124 -4.50 -2.71 -22.91
C GLN A 124 -3.97 -2.51 -24.34
N SER A 125 -2.71 -2.08 -24.49
CA SER A 125 -2.06 -1.92 -25.81
C SER A 125 -1.81 -3.24 -26.55
N THR A 126 -2.04 -4.39 -25.92
CA THR A 126 -1.83 -5.72 -26.50
C THR A 126 -3.11 -6.50 -26.79
N ALA A 127 -4.29 -5.88 -26.61
CA ALA A 127 -5.52 -6.48 -27.09
C ALA A 127 -5.47 -6.57 -28.63
N PRO A 128 -5.67 -7.75 -29.24
CA PRO A 128 -5.74 -7.85 -30.69
C PRO A 128 -6.88 -6.96 -31.19
N THR A 129 -6.57 -6.01 -32.07
CA THR A 129 -7.58 -5.33 -32.89
C THR A 129 -8.36 -6.40 -33.64
N GLU A 130 -9.61 -6.65 -33.23
CA GLU A 130 -10.54 -7.46 -34.02
C GLU A 130 -10.61 -6.85 -35.44
N PRO A 131 -10.36 -7.64 -36.50
CA PRO A 131 -10.64 -7.17 -37.84
C PRO A 131 -12.15 -6.98 -37.95
N LYS A 132 -12.58 -5.72 -38.16
CA LYS A 132 -13.95 -5.43 -38.58
C LYS A 132 -14.20 -6.17 -39.89
N SER A 133 -15.12 -7.13 -39.84
CA SER A 133 -15.65 -7.84 -41.01
C SER A 133 -16.89 -7.15 -41.55
#